data_AF-A0A8I0B318-F1
#
_entry.id   AF-A0A8I0B318-F1
#
_cell.length_a   1.000
_cell.length_b   1.000
_cell.length_c   1.000
_cell.angle_alpha   90.00
_cell.angle_beta   90.00
_cell.angle_gamma   90.00
#
_symmetry.space_group_name_H-M   'P 1'
#
loop_
_entity.id
_entity.type
_entity.pdbx_description
1 polymer ?
#
loop_
_entity_poly.entity_id
_entity_poly.type
_entity_poly.pdbx_seq_one_letter_code
_entity_poly.pdbx_strand_id
1 'polypeptide(L)'
;MPQRGFTLVEAAIVLVLLGILAALVVPALVSSTRHEKRQEGKEALLALRHAIVEWADAHNDTLPANLTSAQLPDTDIWGRAYAYRPFSSTISVCT
;
A
#
# COMPACT_ATOMS: atom_id res chain seq x y z
N MET A 1 -49.49 26.10 23.64
CA MET A 1 -48.42 25.37 24.35
C MET A 1 -47.09 25.94 23.87
N PRO A 2 -46.34 26.74 24.65
CA PRO A 2 -45.14 27.39 24.14
C PRO A 2 -44.05 26.33 23.87
N GLN A 3 -43.70 26.17 22.60
CA GLN A 3 -42.52 25.41 22.18
C GLN A 3 -41.28 26.13 22.69
N ARG A 4 -40.55 25.47 23.59
CA ARG A 4 -39.27 25.96 24.11
C ARG A 4 -38.23 25.77 22.99
N GLY A 5 -37.83 26.89 22.39
CA GLY A 5 -36.81 26.94 21.37
C GLY A 5 -35.41 26.77 21.96
N PHE A 6 -34.54 26.15 21.15
CA PHE A 6 -33.11 25.99 21.36
C PHE A 6 -32.47 27.32 21.80
N THR A 7 -31.67 27.31 22.87
CA THR A 7 -30.94 28.51 23.25
C THR A 7 -29.72 28.69 22.33
N LEU A 8 -29.36 29.93 22.00
CA LEU A 8 -28.14 30.20 21.21
C LEU A 8 -26.88 29.66 21.89
N VAL A 9 -26.86 29.69 23.22
CA VAL A 9 -25.76 29.16 24.04
C VAL A 9 -25.64 27.64 23.91
N GLU A 10 -26.76 26.93 23.86
CA GLU A 10 -26.77 25.47 23.67
C GLU A 10 -26.20 25.08 22.30
N ALA A 11 -26.61 25.77 21.23
CA ALA A 11 -26.04 25.55 19.90
C ALA A 11 -24.54 25.91 19.85
N ALA A 12 -24.11 26.97 20.53
CA ALA A 12 -22.71 27.39 20.57
C ALA A 12 -21.81 26.34 21.24
N ILE A 13 -22.21 25.79 22.39
CA ILE A 13 -21.43 24.75 23.09
C ILE A 13 -21.36 23.47 22.26
N VAL A 14 -22.46 23.07 21.61
CA VAL A 14 -22.48 21.88 20.74
C VAL A 14 -21.51 22.05 19.57
N LEU A 15 -21.49 23.21 18.90
CA LEU A 15 -20.55 23.48 17.80
C LEU A 15 -19.09 23.45 18.26
N VAL A 16 -18.80 23.97 19.46
CA VAL A 16 -17.45 23.90 20.05
C VAL A 16 -17.04 22.45 20.30
N LEU A 17 -17.92 21.64 20.90
CA LEU A 17 -17.63 20.22 21.15
C LEU A 17 -17.46 19.43 19.85
N LEU A 18 -18.32 19.65 18.85
CA LEU A 18 -18.18 19.04 17.52
C LEU A 18 -16.87 19.44 16.83
N GLY A 19 -16.43 20.70 16.98
CA GLY A 19 -15.14 21.17 16.46
C GLY A 19 -13.94 20.47 17.10
N ILE A 20 -13.96 20.28 18.42
CA ILE A 20 -12.90 19.56 19.15
C ILE A 20 -12.86 18.09 18.73
N LEU A 21 -14.02 17.42 18.64
CA LEU A 21 -14.10 16.02 18.21
C LEU A 21 -13.59 15.84 16.78
N ALA A 22 -13.99 16.72 15.86
CA ALA A 22 -13.55 16.65 14.46
C ALA A 22 -12.03 16.79 14.32
N ALA A 23 -11.40 17.68 15.09
CA ALA A 23 -9.95 17.88 15.06
C ALA A 23 -9.15 16.64 15.48
N LEU A 24 -9.67 15.84 16.40
CA LEU A 24 -9.00 14.63 16.89
C LEU A 24 -9.19 13.41 15.96
N VAL A 25 -10.34 13.32 15.27
CA VAL A 25 -10.69 12.14 14.45
C VAL A 25 -9.93 12.10 13.13
N VAL A 26 -9.73 13.24 12.46
CA VAL A 26 -9.10 13.31 11.13
C VAL A 26 -7.69 12.67 11.05
N PRO A 27 -6.73 12.93 11.97
CA PRO A 27 -5.38 12.38 11.84
C PRO A 27 -5.32 10.85 11.93
N ALA A 28 -6.23 10.22 12.67
CA ALA A 28 -6.28 8.77 12.85
C ALA A 28 -6.65 8.01 11.56
N LEU A 29 -7.45 8.62 10.68
CA LEU A 29 -7.83 7.99 9.40
C LEU A 29 -6.66 8.00 8.40
N VAL A 30 -5.81 9.03 8.42
CA VAL A 30 -4.72 9.19 7.45
C VAL A 30 -3.52 8.28 7.76
N SER A 31 -3.31 7.92 9.03
CA SER A 31 -2.23 7.00 9.41
C SER A 31 -2.54 5.55 9.04
N SER A 32 -3.78 5.09 9.25
CA SER A 32 -4.22 3.71 8.94
C SER A 32 -4.12 3.41 7.44
N THR A 33 -4.60 4.31 6.59
CA THR A 33 -4.54 4.14 5.12
C THR A 33 -3.09 4.04 4.59
N ARG A 34 -2.13 4.74 5.21
CA ARG A 34 -0.70 4.60 4.87
C ARG A 34 -0.12 3.26 5.29
N HIS A 35 -0.59 2.70 6.41
CA HIS A 35 -0.16 1.39 6.87
C HIS A 35 -0.69 0.29 5.95
N GLU A 36 -1.98 0.34 5.62
CA GLU A 36 -2.65 -0.58 4.69
C GLU A 36 -1.94 -0.61 3.34
N LYS A 37 -1.68 0.55 2.72
CA LYS A 37 -0.94 0.61 1.45
C LYS A 37 0.48 0.02 1.53
N ARG A 38 1.16 0.13 2.68
CA ARG A 38 2.47 -0.50 2.87
C ARG A 38 2.36 -2.01 3.02
N GLN A 39 1.32 -2.51 3.68
CA GLN A 39 1.07 -3.95 3.80
C GLN A 39 0.73 -4.54 2.44
N GLU A 40 -0.19 -3.91 1.71
CA GLU A 40 -0.58 -4.29 0.35
C GLU A 40 0.64 -4.35 -0.59
N GLY A 41 1.51 -3.34 -0.57
CA GLY A 41 2.73 -3.34 -1.38
C GLY A 41 3.71 -4.47 -1.03
N LYS A 42 3.78 -4.86 0.26
CA LYS A 42 4.60 -6.01 0.68
C LYS A 42 4.00 -7.33 0.21
N GLU A 43 2.69 -7.47 0.31
CA GLU A 43 1.97 -8.66 -0.16
C GLU A 43 2.11 -8.82 -1.67
N ALA A 44 1.98 -7.74 -2.44
CA ALA A 44 2.20 -7.73 -3.88
C ALA A 44 3.62 -8.18 -4.26
N LEU A 45 4.64 -7.69 -3.55
CA LEU A 45 6.04 -8.13 -3.74
C LEU A 45 6.25 -9.61 -3.41
N LEU A 46 5.61 -10.10 -2.34
CA LEU A 46 5.70 -11.51 -1.95
C LEU A 46 5.02 -12.41 -3.00
N ALA A 47 3.84 -12.02 -3.48
CA ALA A 47 3.15 -12.71 -4.56
C ALA A 47 4.00 -12.73 -5.84
N LEU A 48 4.61 -11.59 -6.20
CA LEU A 48 5.52 -11.51 -7.35
C LEU A 48 6.72 -12.45 -7.18
N ARG A 49 7.32 -12.52 -5.99
CA ARG A 49 8.41 -13.46 -5.70
C ARG A 49 7.98 -14.90 -5.92
N HIS A 50 6.81 -15.29 -5.42
CA HIS A 50 6.28 -16.64 -5.61
C HIS A 50 6.06 -16.95 -7.09
N ALA A 51 5.49 -16.01 -7.84
CA ALA A 51 5.27 -16.18 -9.28
C ALA A 51 6.59 -16.30 -10.08
N ILE A 52 7.66 -15.60 -9.67
CA ILE A 52 8.98 -15.76 -10.28
C ILE A 52 9.56 -17.16 -10.02
N VAL A 53 9.41 -17.68 -8.80
CA VAL A 53 9.89 -19.03 -8.44
C VAL A 53 9.12 -20.09 -9.22
N GLU A 54 7.79 -19.98 -9.26
CA GLU A 54 6.93 -20.88 -10.04
C GLU A 54 7.27 -20.86 -11.53
N TRP A 55 7.58 -19.67 -12.07
CA TRP A 55 8.05 -19.56 -13.45
C TRP A 55 9.38 -20.29 -13.65
N ALA A 56 10.33 -20.16 -12.72
CA ALA A 56 11.63 -20.82 -12.80
C ALA A 56 11.50 -22.35 -12.74
N ASP A 57 10.60 -22.87 -11.89
CA ASP A 57 10.30 -24.31 -11.80
C ASP A 57 9.80 -24.86 -13.14
N ALA A 58 9.01 -24.07 -13.88
CA ALA A 58 8.53 -24.44 -15.22
C ALA A 58 9.59 -24.32 -16.33
N HIS A 59 10.69 -23.59 -16.09
CA HIS A 59 11.70 -23.24 -17.11
C HIS A 59 13.10 -23.76 -16.75
N ASN A 60 13.20 -25.01 -16.27
CA ASN A 60 14.46 -25.69 -15.95
C ASN A 60 15.35 -24.88 -14.98
N ASP A 61 14.78 -24.36 -13.90
CA ASP A 61 15.47 -23.58 -12.87
C ASP A 61 16.13 -22.29 -13.38
N THR A 62 15.75 -21.82 -14.59
CA THR A 62 16.23 -20.55 -15.11
C THR A 62 15.34 -19.41 -14.62
N LEU A 63 15.97 -18.33 -14.14
CA LEU A 63 15.25 -17.11 -13.78
C LEU A 63 14.88 -16.33 -15.04
N PRO A 64 13.72 -15.65 -15.07
CA PRO A 64 13.32 -14.87 -16.23
C PRO A 64 14.30 -13.71 -16.48
N ALA A 65 14.53 -13.32 -17.73
CA ALA A 65 15.39 -12.17 -18.04
C ALA A 65 14.74 -10.83 -17.65
N ASN A 66 13.42 -10.74 -17.78
CA ASN A 66 12.61 -9.58 -17.42
C ASN A 66 11.16 -10.00 -17.10
N LEU A 67 10.45 -9.19 -16.29
CA LEU A 67 9.07 -9.49 -15.87
C LEU A 67 8.10 -9.52 -17.06
N THR A 68 8.29 -8.64 -18.04
CA THR A 68 7.42 -8.53 -19.21
C THR A 68 7.47 -9.76 -20.10
N SER A 69 8.64 -10.38 -20.30
CA SER A 69 8.77 -11.61 -21.10
C SER A 69 8.22 -12.83 -20.37
N ALA A 70 8.26 -12.81 -19.03
CA ALA A 70 7.69 -13.84 -18.17
C ALA A 70 6.17 -13.68 -17.96
N GLN A 71 5.56 -12.65 -18.56
CA GLN A 71 4.14 -12.30 -18.40
C GLN A 71 3.74 -12.09 -16.93
N LEU A 72 4.68 -11.60 -16.11
CA LEU A 72 4.49 -11.30 -14.70
C LEU A 72 4.07 -9.85 -14.51
N PRO A 73 3.39 -9.51 -13.39
CA PRO A 73 3.06 -8.13 -13.07
C PRO A 73 4.33 -7.27 -13.04
N ASP A 74 4.37 -6.25 -13.88
CA ASP A 74 5.52 -5.34 -14.01
C ASP A 74 5.32 -4.02 -13.28
N THR A 75 4.14 -3.80 -12.69
CA THR A 75 3.73 -2.53 -12.08
C THR A 75 3.22 -2.71 -10.65
N ASP A 76 3.57 -1.79 -9.76
CA ASP A 76 3.14 -1.76 -8.37
C ASP A 76 1.77 -1.06 -8.17
N ILE A 77 1.25 -1.11 -6.94
CA ILE A 77 0.00 -0.46 -6.52
C ILE A 77 0.02 1.08 -6.59
N TRP A 78 1.19 1.68 -6.85
CA TRP A 78 1.38 3.13 -7.04
C TRP A 78 1.61 3.50 -8.52
N GLY A 79 1.49 2.53 -9.45
CA GLY A 79 1.65 2.75 -10.88
C GLY A 79 3.12 2.90 -11.32
N ARG A 80 4.09 2.47 -10.49
CA ARG A 80 5.51 2.46 -10.84
C ARG A 80 5.94 1.06 -11.23
N ALA A 81 6.85 0.96 -12.20
CA ALA A 81 7.35 -0.32 -12.64
C ALA A 81 8.29 -0.97 -11.61
N TYR A 82 8.19 -2.29 -11.43
CA TYR A 82 9.12 -3.07 -10.61
C TYR A 82 10.51 -3.12 -11.26
N ALA A 83 11.54 -2.78 -10.48
CA ALA A 83 12.92 -2.93 -10.89
C ALA A 83 13.38 -4.38 -10.68
N TYR A 84 13.16 -5.24 -11.68
CA TYR A 84 13.67 -6.60 -11.68
C TYR A 84 15.07 -6.66 -12.30
N ARG A 85 16.02 -7.28 -11.59
CA ARG A 85 17.37 -7.52 -12.08
C ARG A 85 17.66 -9.02 -12.05
N PRO A 86 17.77 -9.70 -13.20
CA PRO A 86 18.16 -11.09 -13.21
C PRO A 86 19.58 -11.23 -12.67
N PHE A 87 19.85 -12.37 -12.03
CA PHE A 87 21.21 -12.73 -11.64
C PHE A 87 22.02 -13.00 -12.92
N SER A 88 22.99 -12.13 -13.24
CA SER A 88 23.97 -12.45 -14.28
C SER A 88 25.08 -13.28 -13.64
N SER A 89 25.35 -14.46 -14.18
CA SER A 89 26.27 -15.48 -13.65
C SER A 89 27.76 -15.09 -13.56
N THR A 90 28.12 -13.80 -13.65
CA THR A 90 29.50 -13.34 -13.47
C THR A 90 29.69 -12.71 -12.10
N ILE A 91 29.63 -13.51 -11.03
CA ILE A 91 30.37 -13.16 -9.82
C ILE A 91 31.81 -13.62 -10.09
N SER A 92 32.66 -12.70 -10.57
CA SER A 92 34.10 -12.90 -10.50
C SER A 92 34.47 -12.78 -9.02
N VAL A 93 34.38 -13.89 -8.29
CA VAL A 93 35.03 -14.01 -7.00
C VAL A 93 36.52 -13.89 -7.30
N CYS A 94 37.14 -12.80 -6.86
CA CYS A 94 38.59 -12.67 -6.94
C CYS A 94 39.18 -13.77 -6.06
N THR A 95 39.72 -14.80 -6.71
CA THR A 95 40.63 -15.77 -6.08
C THR A 95 42.01 -15.15 -5.89
#